data_AF-A0AAU7AW03-F1
#
_entry.id   AF-A0AAU7AW03-F1
#
_cell.length_a   1.000
_cell.length_b   1.000
_cell.length_c   1.000
_cell.angle_alpha   90.00
_cell.angle_beta   90.00
_cell.angle_gamma   90.00
#
_symmetry.space_group_name_H-M   'P 1'
#
loop_
_entity.id
_entity.type
_entity.pdbx_description
1 polymer ?
#
loop_
_entity_poly.entity_id
_entity_poly.type
_entity_poly.pdbx_seq_one_letter_code
_entity_poly.pdbx_strand_id
1 'polypeptide(L)'
;MQDTQIATFASVKTIQIRNVPDGVHAKLRVRAAAAGKSLSDYALGELERVAERPAASDVLRRARARSGSVPAEAIVEAVRAGRDR
;
A
#
# COMPACT_ATOMS: atom_id res chain seq x y z
N MET A 1 -41.24 -19.16 0.29
CA MET A 1 -40.46 -17.91 0.18
C MET A 1 -39.74 -17.71 1.50
N GLN A 2 -38.48 -18.16 1.60
CA GLN A 2 -37.60 -17.82 2.71
C GLN A 2 -36.40 -17.13 2.09
N ASP A 3 -36.37 -15.81 2.19
CA ASP A 3 -35.23 -14.98 1.82
C ASP A 3 -34.09 -15.31 2.76
N THR A 4 -33.14 -16.11 2.26
CA THR A 4 -31.89 -16.40 2.99
C THR A 4 -30.98 -15.19 2.85
N GLN A 5 -31.03 -14.30 3.84
CA GLN A 5 -30.07 -13.22 4.00
C GLN A 5 -28.73 -13.82 4.43
N ILE A 6 -27.82 -13.96 3.46
CA ILE A 6 -26.41 -14.29 3.71
C ILE A 6 -25.74 -13.06 4.32
N ALA A 7 -25.82 -12.95 5.64
CA ALA A 7 -24.97 -12.03 6.40
C ALA A 7 -23.51 -12.42 6.15
N THR A 8 -22.78 -11.55 5.45
CA THR A 8 -21.34 -11.74 5.21
C THR A 8 -20.60 -11.49 6.51
N PHE A 9 -20.32 -12.55 7.28
CA PHE A 9 -19.35 -12.47 8.35
C PHE A 9 -17.97 -12.29 7.71
N ALA A 10 -17.31 -11.16 7.97
CA ALA A 10 -15.94 -10.94 7.54
C ALA A 10 -15.05 -12.03 8.18
N SER A 11 -14.69 -13.06 7.40
CA SER A 11 -13.87 -14.18 7.88
C SER A 11 -12.50 -13.64 8.28
N VAL A 12 -12.04 -14.01 9.47
CA VAL A 12 -10.66 -13.79 9.91
C VAL A 12 -9.72 -14.39 8.86
N LYS A 13 -8.86 -13.55 8.29
CA LYS A 13 -7.85 -13.96 7.30
C LYS A 13 -6.52 -14.09 8.02
N THR A 14 -5.94 -15.30 7.96
CA THR A 14 -4.65 -15.60 8.59
C THR A 14 -3.64 -15.98 7.52
N ILE A 15 -2.42 -15.44 7.64
CA ILE A 15 -1.30 -15.77 6.76
C ILE A 15 -0.24 -16.49 7.59
N GLN A 16 0.20 -17.66 7.12
CA GLN A 16 1.32 -18.40 7.70
C GLN A 16 2.55 -18.26 6.80
N ILE A 17 3.62 -17.67 7.33
CA ILE A 17 4.91 -17.54 6.63
C ILE A 17 5.80 -18.70 7.04
N ARG A 18 6.16 -19.56 6.07
CA ARG A 18 7.01 -20.75 6.29
C ARG A 18 8.46 -20.49 5.88
N ASN A 19 9.38 -21.27 6.44
CA ASN A 19 10.81 -21.26 6.09
C ASN A 19 11.48 -19.88 6.27
N VAL A 20 11.09 -19.14 7.30
CA VAL A 20 11.74 -17.86 7.63
C VAL A 20 13.17 -18.15 8.12
N PRO A 21 14.22 -17.60 7.49
CA PRO A 21 15.58 -17.80 7.97
C PRO A 21 15.72 -17.30 9.41
N ASP A 22 16.45 -18.04 10.26
CA ASP A 22 16.58 -17.72 11.70
C ASP A 22 17.06 -16.28 11.95
N GLY A 23 18.00 -15.81 11.13
CA GLY A 23 18.50 -14.43 11.22
C GLY A 23 17.43 -13.38 10.91
N VAL A 24 16.48 -13.67 10.02
CA VAL A 24 15.35 -12.78 9.73
C VAL A 24 14.36 -12.81 10.89
N HIS A 25 14.00 -14.00 11.37
CA HIS A 25 13.10 -14.17 12.51
C HIS A 25 13.63 -13.44 13.75
N ALA A 26 14.92 -13.59 14.08
CA ALA A 26 15.55 -12.92 15.21
C ALA A 26 15.50 -11.39 15.11
N LYS A 27 15.83 -10.84 13.93
CA LYS A 27 15.78 -9.39 13.69
C LYS A 27 14.37 -8.83 13.81
N LEU A 28 13.37 -9.50 13.25
CA LEU A 28 11.98 -9.08 13.36
C LEU A 28 11.47 -9.15 14.80
N ARG A 29 11.85 -10.19 15.56
CA ARG A 29 11.51 -10.31 16.99
C ARG A 29 12.06 -9.15 17.82
N VAL A 30 13.32 -8.75 17.60
CA VAL A 30 13.93 -7.61 18.29
C VAL A 30 13.21 -6.31 17.95
N ARG A 31 12.87 -6.08 16.68
CA ARG A 31 12.13 -4.88 16.24
C ARG A 31 10.72 -4.86 16.80
N ALA A 32 10.03 -6.00 16.83
CA ALA A 32 8.70 -6.13 17.41
C ALA A 32 8.72 -5.78 18.90
N ALA A 33 9.69 -6.33 19.65
CA ALA A 33 9.86 -6.02 21.07
C ALA A 33 10.17 -4.52 21.31
N ALA A 34 11.06 -3.92 20.50
CA ALA A 34 11.36 -2.49 20.58
C ALA A 34 10.14 -1.61 20.28
N ALA A 35 9.21 -2.09 19.45
CA ALA A 35 7.95 -1.41 19.14
C ALA A 35 6.80 -1.75 20.12
N GLY A 36 7.04 -2.60 21.13
CA GLY A 36 6.01 -3.06 22.07
C GLY A 36 4.92 -3.92 21.42
N LYS A 37 5.21 -4.59 20.31
CA LYS A 37 4.26 -5.40 19.53
C LYS A 37 4.62 -6.88 19.58
N SER A 38 3.61 -7.74 19.39
CA SER A 38 3.87 -9.15 19.08
C SER A 38 4.57 -9.25 17.72
N LEU A 39 5.28 -10.35 17.47
CA LEU A 39 5.94 -10.57 16.18
C LEU A 39 4.92 -10.59 15.02
N SER A 40 3.74 -11.19 15.24
CA SER A 40 2.68 -11.26 14.25
C SER A 40 2.11 -9.88 13.92
N ASP A 41 1.83 -9.05 14.93
CA ASP A 41 1.30 -7.69 14.72
C ASP A 41 2.34 -6.78 14.06
N TYR A 42 3.61 -6.94 14.44
CA TYR A 42 4.70 -6.23 13.80
C TYR A 42 4.82 -6.62 12.32
N ALA A 43 4.80 -7.92 12.01
CA ALA A 43 4.88 -8.44 10.65
C ALA A 43 3.66 -8.02 9.81
N LEU A 44 2.45 -8.05 10.38
CA LEU A 44 1.24 -7.56 9.72
C LEU A 44 1.38 -6.08 9.32
N GLY A 45 1.84 -5.23 10.24
CA GLY A 45 2.07 -3.81 9.92
C GLY A 45 3.11 -3.60 8.80
N GLU A 46 4.15 -4.44 8.72
CA GLU A 46 5.08 -4.38 7.58
C GLU A 46 4.40 -4.83 6.27
N LEU A 47 3.58 -5.87 6.30
CA LEU A 47 2.81 -6.33 5.13
C LEU A 47 1.80 -5.30 4.65
N GLU A 48 1.11 -4.62 5.57
CA GLU A 48 0.20 -3.51 5.27
C GLU A 48 0.94 -2.37 4.56
N ARG A 49 2.09 -1.95 5.08
CA ARG A 49 2.92 -0.92 4.41
C ARG A 49 3.37 -1.32 3.01
N VAL A 50 3.66 -2.61 2.80
CA VAL A 50 3.98 -3.13 1.47
C VAL A 50 2.76 -3.13 0.55
N ALA A 51 1.57 -3.45 1.07
CA ALA A 51 0.32 -3.44 0.31
C ALA A 51 -0.22 -2.03 0.01
N GLU A 52 -0.01 -1.08 0.91
CA GLU A 52 -0.39 0.33 0.76
C GLU A 52 0.43 1.03 -0.32
N ARG A 53 1.69 0.62 -0.52
CA ARG A 53 2.51 1.09 -1.62
C ARG A 53 2.00 0.46 -2.92
N PRO A 54 1.46 1.25 -3.86
CA PRO A 54 1.18 0.72 -5.19
C PRO A 54 2.47 0.10 -5.74
N ALA A 55 2.38 -1.08 -6.34
CA ALA A 55 3.49 -1.60 -7.10
C ALA A 55 3.93 -0.50 -8.10
N ALA A 56 5.23 -0.28 -8.30
CA ALA A 56 5.70 0.78 -9.19
C ALA A 56 5.08 0.69 -10.60
N SER A 57 4.74 -0.52 -11.04
CA SER A 57 3.95 -0.81 -12.25
C SER A 57 2.55 -0.19 -12.24
N ASP A 58 1.88 -0.14 -11.09
CA ASP A 58 0.55 0.46 -10.91
C ASP A 58 0.61 1.98 -10.95
N VAL A 59 1.68 2.58 -10.42
CA VAL A 59 1.90 4.03 -10.49
C VAL A 59 2.11 4.45 -11.94
N LEU A 60 2.95 3.74 -12.69
CA LEU A 60 3.21 4.01 -14.11
C LEU A 60 1.95 3.78 -14.98
N ARG A 61 1.19 2.71 -14.71
CA ARG A 61 -0.10 2.46 -15.37
C ARG A 61 -1.11 3.56 -15.08
N ARG A 62 -1.21 4.03 -13.82
CA ARG A 62 -2.07 5.16 -13.45
C ARG A 62 -1.58 6.49 -14.03
N ALA A 63 -0.28 6.72 -14.13
CA ALA A 63 0.27 7.91 -14.78
C ALA A 63 -0.05 7.92 -16.28
N ARG A 64 0.07 6.76 -16.94
CA ARG A 64 -0.31 6.60 -18.35
C ARG A 64 -1.82 6.76 -18.57
N ALA A 65 -2.65 6.29 -17.65
CA ALA A 65 -4.10 6.48 -17.70
C ALA A 65 -4.55 7.94 -17.41
N ARG A 66 -3.77 8.70 -16.62
CA ARG A 66 -4.02 10.13 -16.33
C ARG A 66 -3.33 11.09 -17.30
N SER A 67 -2.56 10.58 -18.25
CA SER A 67 -1.95 11.37 -19.31
C SER A 67 -3.02 11.80 -20.32
N GLY A 68 -3.87 12.75 -19.92
CA GLY A 68 -4.48 13.66 -20.88
C GLY A 68 -3.39 14.55 -21.44
N SER A 69 -3.33 14.71 -22.77
CA SER A 69 -2.42 15.66 -23.40
C SER A 69 -2.82 17.07 -22.97
N VAL A 70 -1.94 17.75 -22.22
CA VAL A 70 -2.08 19.19 -21.97
C VAL A 70 -1.37 19.91 -23.12
N PRO A 71 -2.06 20.80 -23.86
CA PRO A 71 -1.42 21.57 -24.92
C PRO A 71 -0.27 22.39 -24.34
N ALA A 72 0.86 22.41 -25.06
CA ALA A 72 2.09 23.04 -24.58
C ALA A 72 1.89 24.52 -24.23
N GLU A 73 0.97 25.18 -24.93
CA GLU A 73 0.57 26.56 -24.74
C GLU A 73 -0.02 26.81 -23.34
N ALA A 74 -0.84 25.88 -22.83
CA ALA A 74 -1.43 25.97 -21.49
C ALA A 74 -0.37 25.80 -20.39
N ILE A 75 0.67 25.01 -20.65
CA ILE A 75 1.80 24.84 -19.73
C ILE A 75 2.62 26.14 -19.66
N VAL A 76 2.90 26.75 -20.82
CA VAL A 76 3.66 28.00 -20.89
C VAL A 76 2.93 29.15 -20.20
N GLU A 77 1.61 29.27 -20.39
CA GLU A 77 0.81 30.30 -19.72
C GLU A 77 0.75 30.10 -18.20
N ALA A 78 0.61 28.87 -17.71
CA ALA A 78 0.65 28.58 -16.27
C ALA A 78 1.99 28.96 -15.64
N VAL A 79 3.10 28.73 -16.34
CA VAL A 79 4.46 29.10 -15.87
C VAL A 79 4.64 30.61 -15.85
N ARG A 80 4.13 31.34 -16.85
CA ARG A 80 4.19 32.82 -16.90
C ARG A 80 3.38 33.44 -15.77
N ALA A 81 2.13 33.01 -15.58
CA ALA A 81 1.27 33.48 -14.51
C ALA A 81 1.86 33.26 -13.10
N GLY A 82 2.65 32.19 -12.91
CA GLY A 82 3.36 31.94 -11.66
C GLY A 82 4.62 32.79 -11.45
N ARG A 83 5.18 33.37 -12.52
CA ARG A 83 6.39 34.20 -12.50
C ARG A 83 6.10 35.69 -12.33
N ASP A 84 4.92 36.14 -12.74
CA ASP A 84 4.47 37.53 -12.64
C ASP A 84 3.91 37.88 -11.24
N ARG A 85 4.32 37.15 -10.20
CA ARG A 85 3.95 37.35 -8.79
C ARG A 85 5.16 37.66 -7.93
#